data_AF-A0A816EPX0-F1
#
_entry.id   AF-A0A816EPX0-F1
#
_cell.length_a   1.000
_cell.length_b   1.000
_cell.length_c   1.000
_cell.angle_alpha   90.00
_cell.angle_beta   90.00
_cell.angle_gamma   90.00
#
_symmetry.space_group_name_H-M   'P 1'
#
loop_
_entity.id
_entity.type
_entity.pdbx_description
1 polymer ?
#
loop_
_entity_poly.entity_id
_entity_poly.type
_entity_poly.pdbx_seq_one_letter_code
_entity_poly.pdbx_strand_id
1 'polypeptide(L)'
;MVYTGKQSSIAGYGHAETVVRQLVNDFLGCYRTVVADNFFTTISLAQYLLQNDTYLIGIFRSNRAGSLHEVAKKKLKHGEVYGLQNKDGIELIKWKDKRDVLMISTKPSHSATMVDTKKTNKLNERVMKPQGVMDYNQGKQGIDLSD
;
A
#
# COMPACT_ATOMS: atom_id res chain seq x y z
N MET A 1 -10.13 -10.64 18.91
CA MET A 1 -9.18 -11.68 18.51
C MET A 1 -7.81 -11.27 19.04
N VAL A 2 -7.27 -12.02 20.00
CA VAL A 2 -6.04 -11.64 20.73
C VAL A 2 -4.86 -12.32 20.05
N TYR A 3 -3.82 -11.54 19.70
CA TYR A 3 -2.57 -12.07 19.15
C TYR A 3 -1.74 -12.71 20.27
N THR A 4 -1.92 -14.02 20.49
CA THR A 4 -1.03 -14.81 21.36
C THR A 4 0.10 -15.38 20.52
N GLY A 5 1.24 -14.69 20.54
CA GLY A 5 2.45 -15.13 19.86
C GLY A 5 3.03 -16.40 20.49
N LYS A 6 2.65 -17.57 19.96
CA LYS A 6 3.49 -18.78 19.82
C LYS A 6 2.62 -19.98 19.43
N GLN A 7 2.76 -20.42 18.18
CA GLN A 7 3.00 -21.80 17.73
C GLN A 7 2.54 -21.96 16.28
N SER A 8 3.49 -22.04 15.36
CA SER A 8 3.53 -23.02 14.26
C SER A 8 4.57 -22.56 13.24
N SER A 9 5.56 -23.41 13.00
CA SER A 9 6.78 -23.16 12.23
C SER A 9 6.52 -23.07 10.72
N ILE A 10 5.84 -22.01 10.27
CA ILE A 10 5.79 -21.61 8.86
C ILE A 10 6.15 -20.12 8.81
N ALA A 11 7.40 -19.87 8.45
CA ALA A 11 8.09 -18.60 8.31
C ALA A 11 7.18 -17.34 8.25
N GLY A 12 7.20 -16.56 9.34
CA GLY A 12 6.79 -15.16 9.54
C GLY A 12 5.72 -14.53 8.63
N TYR A 13 5.98 -14.45 7.32
CA TYR A 13 5.11 -13.82 6.33
C TYR A 13 3.86 -14.64 5.98
N GLY A 14 3.96 -15.98 5.95
CA GLY A 14 2.81 -16.84 5.67
C GLY A 14 1.74 -16.72 6.77
N HIS A 15 2.17 -16.60 8.02
CA HIS A 15 1.28 -16.42 9.15
C HIS A 15 0.57 -15.04 9.10
N ALA A 16 1.31 -13.97 8.80
CA ALA A 16 0.76 -12.63 8.69
C ALA A 16 -0.28 -12.53 7.56
N GLU A 17 0.00 -13.11 6.40
CA GLU A 17 -0.94 -13.14 5.27
C GLU A 17 -2.19 -13.98 5.59
N THR A 18 -2.03 -15.10 6.31
CA THR A 18 -3.17 -15.94 6.74
C THR A 18 -4.10 -15.18 7.68
N VAL A 19 -3.54 -14.43 8.63
CA VAL A 19 -4.34 -13.60 9.55
C VAL A 19 -5.13 -12.53 8.79
N VAL A 20 -4.51 -11.84 7.83
CA VAL A 20 -5.25 -10.84 7.04
C VAL A 20 -6.36 -11.50 6.22
N ARG A 21 -6.08 -12.65 5.58
CA ARG A 21 -7.10 -13.39 4.83
C ARG A 21 -8.28 -13.80 5.70
N GLN A 22 -8.04 -14.26 6.93
CA GLN A 22 -9.12 -14.58 7.86
C GLN A 22 -9.92 -13.35 8.28
N LEU A 23 -9.25 -12.22 8.55
CA LEU A 23 -9.91 -10.98 8.94
C LEU A 23 -10.75 -10.36 7.83
N VAL A 24 -10.27 -10.44 6.59
CA VAL A 24 -10.98 -9.86 5.43
C VAL A 24 -12.03 -10.79 4.84
N ASN A 25 -12.08 -12.06 5.24
CA ASN A 25 -12.93 -13.09 4.64
C ASN A 25 -14.41 -12.67 4.55
N ASP A 26 -14.94 -12.09 5.62
CA ASP A 26 -16.35 -11.66 5.70
C ASP A 26 -16.62 -10.34 4.93
N PHE A 27 -15.56 -9.70 4.42
CA PHE A 27 -15.60 -8.42 3.72
C PHE A 27 -15.19 -8.52 2.24
N LEU A 28 -14.90 -9.73 1.74
CA LEU A 28 -14.60 -10.01 0.34
C LEU A 28 -15.83 -9.81 -0.56
N GLY A 29 -15.63 -9.68 -1.88
CA GLY A 29 -16.73 -9.62 -2.85
C GLY A 29 -17.48 -8.28 -2.90
N CYS A 30 -17.03 -7.27 -2.15
CA CYS A 30 -17.79 -6.03 -1.96
C CYS A 30 -17.13 -4.81 -2.61
N TYR A 31 -16.08 -4.98 -3.43
CA TYR A 31 -15.29 -3.90 -4.04
C TYR A 31 -14.76 -2.87 -3.04
N ARG A 32 -14.60 -3.28 -1.78
CA ARG A 32 -14.04 -2.46 -0.71
C ARG A 32 -12.53 -2.38 -0.85
N THR A 33 -11.94 -1.40 -0.17
CA THR A 33 -10.49 -1.20 -0.14
C THR A 33 -9.94 -1.52 1.25
N VAL A 34 -9.05 -2.50 1.31
CA VAL A 34 -8.26 -2.84 2.50
C VAL A 34 -7.04 -1.94 2.53
N VAL A 35 -6.82 -1.29 3.68
CA VAL A 35 -5.60 -0.51 3.93
C VAL A 35 -4.72 -1.32 4.87
N ALA A 36 -3.54 -1.72 4.39
CA ALA A 36 -2.64 -2.60 5.13
C ALA A 36 -1.32 -1.90 5.47
N ASP A 37 -0.81 -2.18 6.67
CA ASP A 37 0.55 -1.77 7.05
C ASP A 37 1.60 -2.61 6.32
N ASN A 38 2.83 -2.10 6.27
CA ASN A 38 3.96 -2.70 5.59
C ASN A 38 4.31 -4.11 6.06
N PHE A 39 4.00 -4.51 7.30
CA PHE A 39 4.25 -5.89 7.72
C PHE A 39 3.43 -6.89 6.90
N PHE A 40 2.19 -6.54 6.56
CA PHE A 40 1.23 -7.42 5.89
C PHE A 40 1.19 -7.26 4.37
N THR A 41 1.71 -6.15 3.86
CA THR A 41 1.59 -5.77 2.46
C THR A 41 2.49 -6.66 1.57
N THR A 42 1.95 -7.64 0.83
CA THR A 42 2.69 -8.48 -0.14
C THR A 42 2.03 -8.46 -1.52
N ILE A 43 2.77 -8.78 -2.59
CA ILE A 43 2.19 -8.94 -3.94
C ILE A 43 1.18 -10.10 -3.96
N SER A 44 1.48 -11.20 -3.26
CA SER A 44 0.56 -12.35 -3.12
C SER A 44 -0.77 -11.94 -2.51
N LEU A 45 -0.74 -11.17 -1.41
CA LEU A 45 -1.97 -10.65 -0.79
C LEU A 45 -2.73 -9.72 -1.73
N ALA A 46 -2.02 -8.84 -2.45
CA ALA A 46 -2.63 -7.94 -3.43
C ALA A 46 -3.36 -8.72 -4.55
N GLN A 47 -2.73 -9.75 -5.09
CA GLN A 47 -3.34 -10.65 -6.09
C GLN A 47 -4.56 -11.37 -5.53
N TYR A 48 -4.43 -11.95 -4.33
CA TYR A 48 -5.54 -12.67 -3.69
C TYR A 48 -6.76 -11.77 -3.48
N LEU A 49 -6.57 -10.56 -2.93
CA LEU A 49 -7.67 -9.63 -2.69
C LEU A 49 -8.32 -9.19 -4.02
N LEU A 50 -7.51 -8.88 -5.03
CA LEU A 50 -8.01 -8.44 -6.32
C LEU A 50 -8.83 -9.53 -7.03
N GLN A 51 -8.41 -10.80 -6.91
CA GLN A 51 -9.18 -11.95 -7.42
C GLN A 51 -10.50 -12.18 -6.67
N ASN A 52 -10.65 -11.63 -5.47
CA ASN A 52 -11.86 -11.71 -4.65
C ASN A 52 -12.59 -10.36 -4.58
N ASP A 53 -12.55 -9.60 -5.69
CA ASP A 53 -13.24 -8.31 -5.86
C ASP A 53 -13.00 -7.34 -4.70
N THR A 54 -11.77 -7.28 -4.22
CA THR A 54 -11.37 -6.45 -3.08
C THR A 54 -10.06 -5.74 -3.41
N TYR A 55 -10.01 -4.44 -3.20
CA TYR A 55 -8.81 -3.64 -3.46
C TYR A 55 -7.89 -3.62 -2.25
N LEU A 56 -6.59 -3.48 -2.49
CA LEU A 56 -5.57 -3.30 -1.47
C LEU A 56 -4.85 -1.98 -1.72
N ILE A 57 -4.59 -1.23 -0.65
CA ILE A 57 -3.59 -0.16 -0.61
C ILE A 57 -2.64 -0.45 0.55
N GLY A 58 -1.35 -0.45 0.29
CA GLY A 58 -0.35 -0.69 1.33
C GLY A 58 0.99 -0.03 1.05
N ILE A 59 1.75 0.22 2.11
CA ILE A 59 3.13 0.69 2.02
C ILE A 59 4.06 -0.52 2.08
N PHE A 60 5.21 -0.48 1.42
CA PHE A 60 6.20 -1.54 1.52
C PHE A 60 7.62 -1.00 1.74
N ARG A 61 8.50 -1.80 2.36
CA ARG A 61 9.92 -1.47 2.52
C ARG A 61 10.74 -1.85 1.29
N SER A 62 11.79 -1.08 1.01
CA SER A 62 12.71 -1.26 -0.13
C SER A 62 13.43 -2.61 -0.17
N ASN A 63 13.56 -3.31 0.97
CA ASN A 63 14.32 -4.57 1.07
C ASN A 63 13.51 -5.79 0.58
N ARG A 64 12.57 -5.60 -0.34
CA ARG A 64 11.71 -6.67 -0.88
C ARG A 64 12.15 -7.02 -2.30
N ALA A 65 12.25 -8.32 -2.59
CA ALA A 65 12.75 -8.84 -3.87
C ALA A 65 11.74 -8.64 -5.03
N GLY A 66 12.20 -8.90 -6.26
CA GLY A 66 11.38 -8.84 -7.48
C GLY A 66 11.06 -7.41 -7.94
N SER A 67 9.89 -7.20 -8.54
CA SER A 67 9.47 -5.91 -9.09
C SER A 67 9.41 -4.78 -8.04
N LEU A 68 9.18 -5.13 -6.77
CA LEU A 68 9.26 -4.16 -5.66
C LEU A 68 10.67 -3.55 -5.53
N HIS A 69 11.70 -4.35 -5.80
CA HIS A 69 13.10 -3.91 -5.76
C HIS A 69 13.44 -2.95 -6.90
N GLU A 70 12.91 -3.21 -8.10
CA GLU A 70 13.14 -2.38 -9.29
C GLU A 70 12.56 -0.98 -9.09
N VAL A 71 11.32 -0.92 -8.62
CA VAL A 71 10.66 0.34 -8.24
C VAL A 71 11.43 1.03 -7.13
N ALA A 72 11.83 0.29 -6.09
CA ALA A 72 12.59 0.84 -4.96
C ALA A 72 13.94 1.44 -5.37
N LYS A 73 14.63 0.88 -6.38
CA LYS A 73 15.92 1.36 -6.88
C LYS A 73 15.85 2.62 -7.74
N LYS A 74 14.68 2.96 -8.29
CA LYS A 74 14.54 4.14 -9.15
C LYS A 74 14.96 5.41 -8.40
N LYS A 75 15.95 6.14 -8.91
CA LYS A 75 16.37 7.43 -8.33
C LYS A 75 15.40 8.51 -8.76
N LEU A 76 14.85 9.24 -7.79
CA LEU A 76 13.88 10.31 -7.97
C LEU A 76 14.36 11.56 -7.25
N LYS A 77 14.09 12.72 -7.84
CA LYS A 77 14.20 14.03 -7.19
C LYS A 77 12.99 14.29 -6.29
N HIS A 78 13.13 15.21 -5.35
CA HIS A 78 12.03 15.62 -4.49
C HIS A 78 10.81 16.06 -5.32
N GLY A 79 9.64 15.54 -4.99
CA GLY A 79 8.38 15.77 -5.70
C GLY A 79 8.11 14.80 -6.86
N GLU A 80 9.09 14.03 -7.33
CA GLU A 80 8.89 13.09 -8.44
C GLU A 80 8.18 11.81 -8.01
N VAL A 81 7.42 11.24 -8.94
CA VAL A 81 6.68 9.97 -8.81
C VAL A 81 7.04 9.03 -9.96
N TYR A 82 7.07 7.74 -9.68
CA TYR A 82 7.30 6.68 -10.65
C TYR A 82 6.37 5.51 -10.36
N GLY A 83 5.83 4.90 -11.42
CA GLY A 83 4.88 3.79 -11.32
C GLY A 83 5.26 2.65 -12.24
N LEU A 84 4.98 1.42 -11.80
CA LEU A 84 4.95 0.24 -12.64
C LEU A 84 3.65 -0.52 -12.34
N GLN A 85 2.92 -0.87 -13.39
CA GLN A 85 1.74 -1.71 -13.28
C GLN A 85 2.02 -3.08 -13.89
N ASN A 86 1.63 -4.14 -13.21
CA ASN A 86 1.66 -5.48 -13.79
C ASN A 86 0.40 -5.75 -14.63
N LYS A 87 0.42 -6.85 -15.39
CA LYS A 87 -0.72 -7.30 -16.21
C LYS A 87 -2.01 -7.59 -15.42
N ASP A 88 -1.88 -7.85 -14.12
CA ASP A 88 -3.01 -8.16 -13.25
C ASP A 88 -3.67 -6.87 -12.70
N GLY A 89 -3.16 -5.68 -13.06
CA GLY A 89 -3.68 -4.40 -12.60
C GLY A 89 -3.10 -3.92 -11.26
N ILE A 90 -2.10 -4.60 -10.72
CA ILE A 90 -1.38 -4.22 -9.50
C ILE A 90 -0.37 -3.15 -9.84
N GLU A 91 -0.51 -1.99 -9.21
CA GLU A 91 0.39 -0.87 -9.36
C GLU A 91 1.36 -0.74 -8.19
N LEU A 92 2.62 -0.53 -8.53
CA LEU A 92 3.71 -0.21 -7.63
C LEU A 92 4.12 1.23 -7.86
N ILE A 93 3.98 2.08 -6.85
CA ILE A 93 4.27 3.51 -6.91
C ILE A 93 5.46 3.81 -5.99
N LYS A 94 6.44 4.53 -6.52
CA LYS A 94 7.48 5.20 -5.74
C LYS A 94 7.26 6.71 -5.83
N TRP A 95 7.22 7.38 -4.69
CA TRP A 95 7.17 8.83 -4.61
C TRP A 95 8.26 9.36 -3.68
N LYS A 96 8.92 10.45 -4.10
CA LYS A 96 9.99 11.07 -3.32
C LYS A 96 9.49 12.33 -2.62
N ASP A 97 9.19 12.21 -1.34
CA ASP A 97 9.01 13.37 -0.46
C ASP A 97 10.35 13.70 0.23
N LYS A 98 10.38 13.87 1.57
CA LYS A 98 11.62 13.88 2.37
C LYS A 98 12.31 12.52 2.36
N ARG A 99 11.51 11.44 2.26
CA ARG A 99 11.95 10.04 2.16
C ARG A 99 11.21 9.37 1.02
N ASP A 100 11.73 8.23 0.58
CA ASP A 100 11.07 7.41 -0.41
C ASP A 100 9.81 6.79 0.22
N VAL A 101 8.67 7.01 -0.44
CA VAL A 101 7.41 6.34 -0.14
C VAL A 101 7.19 5.30 -1.23
N LEU A 102 7.03 4.05 -0.81
CA LEU A 102 6.84 2.90 -1.69
C LEU A 102 5.47 2.31 -1.39
N MET A 103 4.64 2.22 -2.41
CA MET A 103 3.23 1.85 -2.29
C MET A 103 2.87 0.77 -3.29
N ILE A 104 2.04 -0.17 -2.86
CA ILE A 104 1.32 -1.10 -3.72
C ILE A 104 -0.17 -0.74 -3.67
N SER A 105 -0.81 -0.74 -4.84
CA SER A 105 -2.25 -0.55 -4.95
C SER A 105 -2.82 -1.48 -6.00
N THR A 106 -4.03 -1.97 -5.77
CA THR A 106 -4.82 -2.68 -6.80
C THR A 106 -6.05 -1.87 -7.23
N LYS A 107 -6.18 -0.63 -6.76
CA LYS A 107 -7.32 0.22 -7.07
C LYS A 107 -7.12 0.87 -8.46
N PRO A 108 -8.05 0.69 -9.42
CA PRO A 108 -7.88 1.17 -10.79
C PRO A 108 -7.70 2.69 -10.94
N SER A 109 -8.19 3.47 -9.97
CA SER A 109 -8.03 4.93 -9.96
C SER A 109 -6.64 5.40 -9.53
N HIS A 110 -5.81 4.50 -9.00
CA HIS A 110 -4.45 4.84 -8.63
C HIS A 110 -3.56 4.77 -9.86
N SER A 111 -2.68 5.76 -9.94
CA SER A 111 -1.64 5.86 -10.94
C SER A 111 -0.45 6.60 -10.34
N ALA A 112 0.72 6.53 -10.96
CA ALA A 112 1.85 7.42 -10.71
C ALA A 112 1.59 8.86 -11.22
N THR A 113 0.50 9.46 -10.79
CA THR A 113 0.11 10.84 -11.07
C THR A 113 0.03 11.63 -9.77
N MET A 114 0.40 12.90 -9.82
CA MET A 114 0.38 13.81 -8.68
C MET A 114 -0.95 14.58 -8.67
N VAL A 115 -1.60 14.62 -7.51
CA VAL A 115 -2.84 15.38 -7.27
C VAL A 115 -2.59 16.52 -6.29
N ASP A 116 -3.31 17.64 -6.48
CA ASP A 116 -3.28 18.76 -5.54
C ASP A 116 -4.03 18.39 -4.26
N THR A 117 -3.32 18.46 -3.13
CA THR A 117 -3.92 18.18 -1.82
C THR A 117 -4.80 19.31 -1.30
N LYS A 118 -4.90 20.43 -2.02
CA LYS A 118 -5.53 21.70 -1.64
C LYS A 118 -4.89 22.38 -0.42
N LYS A 119 -3.77 21.83 0.07
CA LYS A 119 -2.99 22.38 1.18
C LYS A 119 -1.78 23.13 0.65
N THR A 120 -1.34 24.12 1.42
CA THR A 120 -0.07 24.81 1.20
C THR A 120 0.93 24.46 2.29
N ASN A 121 2.22 24.48 1.95
CA ASN A 121 3.29 24.34 2.93
C ASN A 121 3.55 25.69 3.64
N LYS A 122 4.53 25.72 4.55
CA LYS A 122 4.91 26.94 5.28
C LYS A 122 5.45 28.07 4.38
N LEU A 123 5.80 27.76 3.14
CA LEU A 123 6.30 28.69 2.12
C LEU A 123 5.17 29.14 1.16
N ASN A 124 3.90 28.83 1.46
CA ASN A 124 2.73 29.06 0.62
C ASN A 124 2.72 28.33 -0.73
N GLU A 125 3.52 27.27 -0.89
CA GLU A 125 3.54 26.46 -2.09
C GLU A 125 2.49 25.35 -2.03
N ARG A 126 1.86 25.03 -3.15
CA ARG A 126 0.87 23.94 -3.26
C ARG A 126 1.53 22.59 -2.99
N VAL A 127 0.92 21.80 -2.10
CA VAL A 127 1.40 20.46 -1.78
C VAL A 127 0.75 19.46 -2.72
N MET A 128 1.59 18.78 -3.50
CA MET A 128 1.19 17.72 -4.44
C MET A 128 1.55 16.35 -3.86
N LYS A 129 0.67 15.36 -4.02
CA LYS A 129 0.93 13.96 -3.60
C LYS A 129 0.29 12.98 -4.57
N PRO A 130 0.77 11.73 -4.67
CA PRO A 130 0.06 10.71 -5.42
C PRO A 130 -1.31 10.40 -4.81
N GLN A 131 -2.31 10.10 -5.65
CA GLN A 131 -3.66 9.78 -5.16
C GLN A 131 -3.66 8.60 -4.19
N GLY A 132 -2.87 7.56 -4.46
CA GLY A 132 -2.75 6.41 -3.57
C GLY A 132 -2.24 6.77 -2.17
N VAL A 133 -1.31 7.73 -2.07
CA VAL A 133 -0.79 8.23 -0.79
C VAL A 133 -1.86 8.99 -0.01
N MET A 134 -2.74 9.71 -0.70
CA MET A 134 -3.87 10.39 -0.07
C MET A 134 -4.86 9.38 0.52
N ASP A 135 -5.30 8.41 -0.29
CA ASP A 135 -6.23 7.36 0.11
C ASP A 135 -5.68 6.52 1.27
N TYR A 136 -4.40 6.15 1.22
CA TYR A 136 -3.72 5.43 2.31
C TYR A 136 -3.75 6.22 3.62
N ASN A 137 -3.40 7.51 3.59
CA ASN A 137 -3.39 8.34 4.79
C ASN A 137 -4.79 8.58 5.36
N GLN A 138 -5.82 8.61 4.52
CA GLN A 138 -7.21 8.69 4.97
C GLN A 138 -7.65 7.40 5.66
N GLY A 139 -7.34 6.23 5.07
CA GLY A 139 -7.68 4.95 5.68
C GLY A 139 -6.89 4.67 6.96
N LYS A 140 -5.61 5.03 7.00
CA LYS A 140 -4.75 4.85 8.19
C LYS A 140 -5.26 5.65 9.39
N GLN A 141 -5.80 6.85 9.20
CA GLN A 141 -6.37 7.64 10.30
C GLN A 141 -7.46 6.87 11.07
N GLY A 142 -8.23 6.01 10.40
CA GLY A 142 -9.22 5.16 11.09
C GLY A 142 -8.60 4.09 11.98
N ILE A 143 -7.41 3.60 11.63
CA ILE A 143 -6.65 2.61 12.40
C ILE A 143 -6.07 3.27 13.66
N ASP A 144 -5.41 4.42 13.51
CA ASP A 144 -4.75 5.14 14.63
C ASP A 144 -5.76 5.74 15.64
N LEU A 145 -7.05 5.86 15.30
CA LEU A 145 -8.11 6.36 16.19
C LEU A 145 -8.83 5.26 16.99
N SER A 146 -8.62 3.98 16.63
CA SER A 146 -9.31 2.84 17.22
C SER A 146 -8.47 2.08 18.26
N ASP A 147 -7.28 2.62 18.59
CA ASP A 147 -6.34 2.12 19.61
C ASP A 147 -6.47 2.93 20.91
#